data_AF-A0A971WA89-F1
#
_entry.id   AF-A0A971WA89-F1
#
_cell.length_a   1.000
_cell.length_b   1.000
_cell.length_c   1.000
_cell.angle_alpha   90.00
_cell.angle_beta   90.00
_cell.angle_gamma   90.00
#
_symmetry.space_group_name_H-M   'P 1'
#
loop_
_entity.id
_entity.type
_entity.pdbx_description
1 polymer ?
#
loop_
_entity_poly.entity_id
_entity_poly.type
_entity_poly.pdbx_seq_one_letter_code
_entity_poly.pdbx_strand_id
1 'polypeptide(L)'
;MQNSSAKEQSRDKKYFIATYGCQMNVYDSEVLAGHLEELGYSAAKNEEEADVLIINTCAVRKKAEEKVFSRLGMLRELKRKKPDMIIALWGCMVQQEGVARKIKERFNFIDLVSGPNALGRFPELLETAGSSEQTVFDLNLSGEREFLPIKRAKNFKAWVPISHGCNNFCSYCIVPYVRGPEKSRLPENVIAEVKELAQSGFKEITLLGQNVNSYGKDLQQKIDFADLLCKLDQLDNLPRIRFMTSHPRDFSEKTVRAIAEGKNICEHIHLPLQSGSDRILEKMNRGYTRSYYLELIDMIRKMIPGSSITTDIIVGFPGEDEEDFAMTMELMDKVRFDAAYIFVYSPRRGTKAAEMKNQVPAGVKRERVIQLNKLQSGIVLEKNRLLLGSIQEILVEGKSKTDKNMFTGRTRTNKIVHFPCSDNLLGKFVNVKIEEARAWNLIGIIN
;
A
#
# COMPACT_ATOMS: atom_id res chain seq x y z
N MET A 1 36.61 26.36 -9.28
CA MET A 1 35.60 27.29 -9.86
C MET A 1 34.60 26.63 -10.82
N GLN A 2 34.71 25.33 -11.16
CA GLN A 2 33.73 24.65 -12.04
C GLN A 2 32.50 24.06 -11.31
N ASN A 3 32.45 24.10 -9.98
CA ASN A 3 31.35 23.53 -9.18
C ASN A 3 30.21 24.52 -8.83
N SER A 4 30.31 25.81 -9.20
CA SER A 4 29.24 26.79 -8.88
C SER A 4 28.23 26.98 -10.02
N SER A 5 28.63 26.83 -11.29
CA SER A 5 27.69 27.07 -12.42
C SER A 5 26.66 25.96 -12.61
N ALA A 6 26.98 24.70 -12.29
CA ALA A 6 26.03 23.59 -12.35
C ALA A 6 24.94 23.68 -11.26
N LYS A 7 25.27 24.27 -10.09
CA LYS A 7 24.33 24.50 -8.98
C LYS A 7 23.41 25.71 -9.20
N GLU A 8 23.83 26.69 -9.99
CA GLU A 8 22.98 27.84 -10.33
C GLU A 8 21.91 27.51 -11.39
N GLN A 9 22.19 26.58 -12.33
CA GLN A 9 21.22 26.14 -13.35
C GLN A 9 20.09 25.24 -12.82
N SER A 10 20.23 24.60 -11.64
CA SER A 10 19.22 23.67 -11.12
C SER A 10 18.12 24.33 -10.28
N ARG A 11 18.35 25.54 -9.74
CA ARG A 11 17.45 26.18 -8.77
C ARG A 11 16.07 26.58 -9.30
N ASP A 12 15.89 26.66 -10.62
CA ASP A 12 14.62 26.99 -11.26
C ASP A 12 13.89 25.78 -11.87
N LYS A 13 14.50 24.58 -11.84
CA LYS A 13 13.87 23.40 -12.44
C LYS A 13 12.76 22.85 -11.55
N LYS A 14 11.69 22.39 -12.18
CA LYS A 14 10.50 21.86 -11.50
C LYS A 14 10.28 20.38 -11.76
N TYR A 15 9.71 19.67 -10.79
CA TYR A 15 9.32 18.27 -10.93
C TYR A 15 7.83 18.05 -10.68
N PHE A 16 7.23 17.08 -11.37
CA PHE A 16 5.87 16.59 -11.10
C PHE A 16 5.87 15.07 -11.02
N ILE A 17 5.26 14.51 -9.97
CA ILE A 17 5.15 13.06 -9.80
C ILE A 17 3.68 12.65 -9.80
N ALA A 18 3.27 11.87 -10.80
CA ALA A 18 1.94 11.27 -10.88
C ALA A 18 2.00 9.85 -10.31
N THR A 19 1.49 9.66 -9.10
CA THR A 19 1.50 8.36 -8.41
C THR A 19 0.22 7.57 -8.65
N TYR A 20 0.38 6.35 -9.17
CA TYR A 20 -0.68 5.37 -9.40
C TYR A 20 -0.34 4.05 -8.73
N GLY A 21 -1.08 3.69 -7.68
CA GLY A 21 -0.86 2.40 -7.07
C GLY A 21 -1.25 2.32 -5.62
N CYS A 22 -0.37 1.71 -4.83
CA CYS A 22 -0.55 1.49 -3.41
C CYS A 22 0.32 2.44 -2.57
N GLN A 23 0.29 2.24 -1.26
CA GLN A 23 1.04 2.99 -0.27
C GLN A 23 2.56 2.89 -0.49
N MET A 24 3.06 1.77 -1.03
CA MET A 24 4.46 1.67 -1.44
C MET A 24 4.80 2.62 -2.59
N ASN A 25 3.90 2.82 -3.56
CA ASN A 25 4.14 3.80 -4.63
C ASN A 25 4.11 5.23 -4.09
N VAL A 26 3.28 5.51 -3.08
CA VAL A 26 3.29 6.82 -2.40
C VAL A 26 4.64 7.04 -1.74
N TYR A 27 5.14 6.07 -0.97
CA TYR A 27 6.49 6.12 -0.40
C TYR A 27 7.59 6.30 -1.46
N ASP A 28 7.58 5.46 -2.51
CA ASP A 28 8.55 5.54 -3.59
C ASP A 28 8.54 6.96 -4.22
N SER A 29 7.38 7.61 -4.34
CA SER A 29 7.26 8.99 -4.80
C SER A 29 7.80 10.04 -3.82
N GLU A 30 7.65 9.84 -2.50
CA GLU A 30 8.27 10.72 -1.49
C GLU A 30 9.81 10.66 -1.56
N VAL A 31 10.37 9.48 -1.81
CA VAL A 31 11.82 9.28 -1.98
C VAL A 31 12.33 9.97 -3.25
N LEU A 32 11.64 9.75 -4.38
CA LEU A 32 11.99 10.39 -5.65
C LEU A 32 11.94 11.92 -5.56
N ALA A 33 10.91 12.46 -4.88
CA ALA A 33 10.83 13.89 -4.59
C ALA A 33 11.96 14.36 -3.67
N GLY A 34 12.36 13.57 -2.67
CA GLY A 34 13.50 13.85 -1.80
C GLY A 34 14.80 14.03 -2.59
N HIS A 35 15.13 13.08 -3.47
CA HIS A 35 16.29 13.20 -4.36
C HIS A 35 16.22 14.43 -5.27
N LEU A 36 15.05 14.73 -5.86
CA LEU A 36 14.88 15.90 -6.72
C LEU A 36 15.11 17.21 -5.95
N GLU A 37 14.63 17.31 -4.71
CA GLU A 37 14.85 18.49 -3.87
C GLU A 37 16.32 18.66 -3.45
N GLU A 38 17.04 17.58 -3.15
CA GLU A 38 18.50 17.63 -2.91
C GLU A 38 19.28 18.08 -4.14
N LEU A 39 18.83 17.72 -5.33
CA LEU A 39 19.36 18.20 -6.62
C LEU A 39 18.98 19.66 -6.93
N GLY A 40 18.13 20.28 -6.11
CA GLY A 40 17.72 21.69 -6.23
C GLY A 40 16.43 21.93 -7.00
N TYR A 41 15.70 20.88 -7.39
CA TYR A 41 14.41 21.03 -8.06
C TYR A 41 13.30 21.42 -7.07
N SER A 42 12.26 22.09 -7.57
CA SER A 42 11.06 22.43 -6.81
C SER A 42 9.81 21.73 -7.35
N ALA A 43 8.77 21.55 -6.53
CA ALA A 43 7.54 20.90 -6.99
C ALA A 43 6.77 21.81 -7.98
N ALA A 44 6.38 21.25 -9.12
CA ALA A 44 5.50 21.89 -10.10
C ALA A 44 4.03 21.82 -9.64
N LYS A 45 3.22 22.79 -10.08
CA LYS A 45 1.76 22.79 -9.82
C LYS A 45 1.00 21.79 -10.69
N ASN A 46 1.51 21.55 -11.90
CA ASN A 46 0.93 20.70 -12.92
C ASN A 46 2.06 20.05 -13.75
N GLU A 47 1.70 19.16 -14.67
CA GLU A 47 2.68 18.40 -15.45
C GLU A 47 3.33 19.26 -16.56
N GLU A 48 2.63 20.28 -17.04
CA GLU A 48 3.09 21.19 -18.09
C GLU A 48 4.22 22.10 -17.61
N GLU A 49 4.19 22.49 -16.35
CA GLU A 49 5.23 23.29 -15.69
C GLU A 49 6.48 22.47 -15.34
N ALA A 50 6.45 21.15 -15.42
CA ALA A 50 7.56 20.30 -14.97
C ALA A 50 8.68 20.17 -16.01
N ASP A 51 9.92 20.17 -15.55
CA ASP A 51 11.11 19.79 -16.31
C ASP A 51 11.44 18.31 -16.11
N VAL A 52 11.02 17.73 -14.99
CA VAL A 52 11.05 16.29 -14.73
C VAL A 52 9.64 15.79 -14.39
N LEU A 53 9.07 14.95 -15.24
CA LEU A 53 7.79 14.29 -15.00
C LEU A 53 8.00 12.81 -14.71
N ILE A 54 7.61 12.38 -13.52
CA ILE A 54 7.67 10.97 -13.13
C ILE A 54 6.26 10.40 -13.07
N ILE A 55 6.01 9.34 -13.82
CA ILE A 55 4.79 8.53 -13.72
C ILE A 55 5.12 7.29 -12.88
N ASN A 56 4.77 7.26 -11.60
CA ASN A 56 5.05 6.13 -10.70
C ASN A 56 3.86 5.17 -10.65
N THR A 57 4.06 3.90 -11.00
CA THR A 57 2.97 2.98 -11.36
C THR A 57 3.05 1.61 -10.67
N CYS A 58 1.90 0.95 -10.56
CA CYS A 58 1.76 -0.37 -9.95
C CYS A 58 1.54 -1.48 -10.99
N ALA A 59 2.17 -2.65 -10.79
CA ALA A 59 1.95 -3.86 -11.61
C ALA A 59 0.68 -4.65 -11.23
N VAL A 60 0.05 -4.28 -10.11
CA VAL A 60 -0.94 -5.14 -9.45
C VAL A 60 -2.36 -4.89 -9.97
N ARG A 61 -2.62 -3.98 -10.93
CA ARG A 61 -4.00 -3.81 -11.44
C ARG A 61 -4.00 -3.58 -12.95
N LYS A 62 -4.68 -4.45 -13.72
CA LYS A 62 -4.80 -4.34 -15.19
C LYS A 62 -5.34 -2.98 -15.64
N LYS A 63 -6.39 -2.48 -14.96
CA LYS A 63 -6.93 -1.13 -15.21
C LYS A 63 -5.92 -0.01 -14.96
N ALA A 64 -4.95 -0.19 -14.05
CA ALA A 64 -3.91 0.80 -13.84
C ALA A 64 -2.94 0.83 -15.02
N GLU A 65 -2.57 -0.33 -15.55
CA GLU A 65 -1.72 -0.45 -16.73
C GLU A 65 -2.35 0.20 -17.99
N GLU A 66 -3.63 -0.07 -18.26
CA GLU A 66 -4.36 0.54 -19.38
C GLU A 66 -4.40 2.07 -19.28
N LYS A 67 -4.65 2.61 -18.07
CA LYS A 67 -4.63 4.06 -17.80
C LYS A 67 -3.24 4.66 -18.06
N VAL A 68 -2.18 3.97 -17.68
CA VAL A 68 -0.81 4.45 -17.91
C VAL A 68 -0.52 4.52 -19.40
N PHE A 69 -0.81 3.48 -20.18
CA PHE A 69 -0.56 3.52 -21.63
C PHE A 69 -1.35 4.63 -22.34
N SER A 70 -2.61 4.84 -21.93
CA SER A 70 -3.39 5.97 -22.44
C SER A 70 -2.74 7.31 -22.10
N ARG A 71 -2.26 7.49 -20.85
CA ARG A 71 -1.56 8.70 -20.41
C ARG A 71 -0.25 8.92 -21.16
N LEU A 72 0.56 7.87 -21.34
CA LEU A 72 1.80 7.96 -22.12
C LEU A 72 1.53 8.48 -23.54
N GLY A 73 0.45 8.05 -24.18
CA GLY A 73 0.06 8.58 -25.50
C GLY A 73 -0.13 10.09 -25.53
N MET A 74 -0.71 10.68 -24.48
CA MET A 74 -0.92 12.12 -24.36
C MET A 74 0.40 12.88 -24.12
N LEU A 75 1.34 12.28 -23.38
CA LEU A 75 2.62 12.91 -23.05
C LEU A 75 3.53 13.12 -24.26
N ARG A 76 3.30 12.42 -25.38
CA ARG A 76 4.05 12.62 -26.62
C ARG A 76 3.94 14.06 -27.12
N GLU A 77 2.76 14.66 -27.03
CA GLU A 77 2.57 16.05 -27.45
C GLU A 77 3.32 17.02 -26.53
N LEU A 78 3.31 16.75 -25.22
CA LEU A 78 4.01 17.55 -24.23
C LEU A 78 5.53 17.50 -24.44
N LYS A 79 6.12 16.31 -24.62
CA LYS A 79 7.55 16.14 -24.93
C LYS A 79 7.96 16.86 -26.21
N ARG A 80 7.09 16.90 -27.23
CA ARG A 80 7.34 17.66 -28.46
C ARG A 80 7.37 19.17 -28.22
N LYS A 81 6.55 19.69 -27.30
CA LYS A 81 6.53 21.11 -26.91
C LYS A 81 7.70 21.48 -25.99
N LYS A 82 8.18 20.53 -25.19
CA LYS A 82 9.32 20.69 -24.26
C LYS A 82 10.34 19.57 -24.48
N PRO A 83 11.21 19.65 -25.50
CA PRO A 83 12.16 18.59 -25.83
C PRO A 83 13.11 18.23 -24.66
N ASP A 84 13.52 19.24 -23.89
CA ASP A 84 14.43 19.09 -22.75
C ASP A 84 13.78 18.51 -21.49
N MET A 85 12.46 18.32 -21.50
CA MET A 85 11.72 17.76 -20.36
C MET A 85 12.01 16.27 -20.22
N ILE A 86 12.48 15.84 -19.05
CA ILE A 86 12.71 14.42 -18.76
C ILE A 86 11.38 13.77 -18.35
N ILE A 87 10.98 12.73 -19.07
CA ILE A 87 9.83 11.89 -18.74
C ILE A 87 10.35 10.54 -18.24
N ALA A 88 10.06 10.23 -16.98
CA ALA A 88 10.42 8.97 -16.35
C ALA A 88 9.17 8.14 -16.06
N LEU A 89 9.20 6.86 -16.44
CA LEU A 89 8.21 5.87 -16.04
C LEU A 89 8.79 4.97 -14.96
N TRP A 90 8.21 5.07 -13.77
CA TRP A 90 8.70 4.40 -12.56
C TRP A 90 7.71 3.34 -12.05
N GLY A 91 8.22 2.37 -11.30
CA GLY A 91 7.42 1.52 -10.42
C GLY A 91 7.30 0.07 -10.85
N CYS A 92 6.51 -0.74 -10.15
CA CYS A 92 6.49 -2.19 -10.36
C CYS A 92 6.03 -2.59 -11.76
N MET A 93 5.22 -1.76 -12.43
CA MET A 93 4.62 -2.11 -13.72
C MET A 93 5.68 -2.37 -14.79
N VAL A 94 6.73 -1.53 -14.82
CA VAL A 94 7.79 -1.59 -15.84
C VAL A 94 8.77 -2.74 -15.64
N GLN A 95 8.78 -3.36 -14.45
CA GLN A 95 9.57 -4.55 -14.16
C GLN A 95 9.03 -5.81 -14.87
N GLN A 96 7.84 -5.75 -15.46
CA GLN A 96 7.32 -6.82 -16.30
C GLN A 96 7.95 -6.73 -17.69
N GLU A 97 8.62 -7.78 -18.14
CA GLU A 97 9.35 -7.83 -19.41
C GLU A 97 8.49 -7.40 -20.61
N GLY A 98 7.23 -7.86 -20.66
CA GLY A 98 6.30 -7.50 -21.73
C GLY A 98 5.92 -6.01 -21.75
N VAL A 99 5.88 -5.36 -20.58
CA VAL A 99 5.62 -3.92 -20.47
C VAL A 99 6.85 -3.13 -20.89
N ALA A 100 8.04 -3.50 -20.39
CA ALA A 100 9.31 -2.87 -20.76
C ALA A 100 9.55 -2.91 -22.28
N ARG A 101 9.32 -4.06 -22.90
CA ARG A 101 9.43 -4.23 -24.36
C ARG A 101 8.47 -3.31 -25.12
N LYS A 102 7.20 -3.27 -24.71
CA LYS A 102 6.19 -2.40 -25.32
C LYS A 102 6.52 -0.92 -25.17
N ILE A 103 7.14 -0.51 -24.06
CA ILE A 103 7.64 0.86 -23.85
C ILE A 103 8.76 1.15 -24.86
N LYS A 104 9.76 0.28 -24.94
CA LYS A 104 10.87 0.41 -25.88
C LYS A 104 10.42 0.54 -27.34
N GLU A 105 9.41 -0.23 -27.74
CA GLU A 105 8.91 -0.26 -29.12
C GLU A 105 7.98 0.91 -29.47
N ARG A 106 7.09 1.35 -28.55
CA ARG A 106 6.00 2.29 -28.87
C ARG A 106 6.14 3.67 -28.23
N PHE A 107 6.95 3.78 -27.17
CA PHE A 107 7.06 4.97 -26.33
C PHE A 107 8.53 5.38 -26.14
N ASN A 108 9.31 5.35 -27.21
CA ASN A 108 10.74 5.72 -27.25
C ASN A 108 11.05 7.19 -26.92
N PHE A 109 10.03 8.05 -26.73
CA PHE A 109 10.18 9.42 -26.26
C PHE A 109 10.23 9.53 -24.72
N ILE A 110 10.10 8.42 -24.00
CA ILE A 110 10.34 8.33 -22.57
C ILE A 110 11.84 8.25 -22.34
N ASP A 111 12.38 9.07 -21.46
CA ASP A 111 13.82 9.21 -21.24
C ASP A 111 14.35 8.19 -20.23
N LEU A 112 13.56 7.86 -19.20
CA LEU A 112 13.95 6.93 -18.13
C LEU A 112 12.84 5.92 -17.83
N VAL A 113 13.20 4.64 -17.74
CA VAL A 113 12.30 3.55 -17.31
C VAL A 113 12.98 2.75 -16.21
N SER A 114 12.40 2.76 -15.02
CA SER A 114 13.00 2.04 -13.90
C SER A 114 12.03 1.55 -12.83
N GLY A 115 12.45 0.56 -12.07
CA GLY A 115 11.66 -0.07 -11.03
C GLY A 115 11.96 0.42 -9.62
N PRO A 116 11.15 0.00 -8.64
CA PRO A 116 11.28 0.49 -7.25
C PRO A 116 12.64 0.22 -6.62
N ASN A 117 13.40 -0.77 -7.09
CA ASN A 117 14.69 -1.17 -6.51
C ASN A 117 15.84 -0.23 -6.92
N ALA A 118 15.61 0.69 -7.85
CA ALA A 118 16.60 1.65 -8.30
C ALA A 118 16.53 3.00 -7.54
N LEU A 119 15.75 3.13 -6.46
CA LEU A 119 15.56 4.41 -5.77
C LEU A 119 16.90 5.05 -5.37
N GLY A 120 17.83 4.29 -4.77
CA GLY A 120 19.15 4.82 -4.40
C GLY A 120 20.05 5.20 -5.58
N ARG A 121 19.76 4.72 -6.80
CA ARG A 121 20.47 5.07 -8.05
C ARG A 121 19.74 6.14 -8.87
N PHE A 122 18.59 6.62 -8.39
CA PHE A 122 17.78 7.56 -9.16
C PHE A 122 18.53 8.81 -9.61
N PRO A 123 19.39 9.46 -8.79
CA PRO A 123 20.16 10.62 -9.24
C PRO A 123 21.04 10.33 -10.47
N GLU A 124 21.79 9.22 -10.45
CA GLU A 124 22.67 8.80 -11.55
C GLU A 124 21.87 8.47 -12.82
N LEU A 125 20.73 7.78 -12.65
CA LEU A 125 19.83 7.44 -13.75
C LEU A 125 19.19 8.68 -14.39
N LEU A 126 18.83 9.67 -13.57
CA LEU A 126 18.27 10.93 -14.03
C LEU A 126 19.30 11.74 -14.84
N GLU A 127 20.55 11.81 -14.36
CA GLU A 127 21.64 12.46 -15.06
C GLU A 127 21.91 11.79 -16.41
N THR A 128 22.00 10.45 -16.42
CA THR A 128 22.23 9.65 -17.63
C THR A 128 21.11 9.86 -18.65
N ALA A 129 19.86 9.88 -18.19
CA ALA A 129 18.69 10.13 -19.03
C ALA A 129 18.69 11.55 -19.61
N GLY A 130 19.20 12.54 -18.88
CA GLY A 130 19.32 13.91 -19.37
C GLY A 130 20.38 14.11 -20.45
N SER A 131 21.38 13.22 -20.52
CA SER A 131 22.45 13.27 -21.53
C SER A 131 22.28 12.27 -22.69
N SER A 132 21.28 11.40 -22.62
CA SER A 132 21.09 10.30 -23.57
C SER A 132 20.04 10.64 -24.63
N GLU A 133 20.31 10.30 -25.90
CA GLU A 133 19.30 10.34 -26.97
C GLU A 133 18.38 9.11 -26.95
N GLN A 134 18.74 8.08 -26.18
CA GLN A 134 17.99 6.84 -26.04
C GLN A 134 17.36 6.71 -24.64
N THR A 135 16.24 6.00 -24.55
CA THR A 135 15.63 5.64 -23.28
C THR A 135 16.60 4.83 -22.41
N VAL A 136 16.85 5.29 -21.19
CA VAL A 136 17.62 4.58 -20.16
C VAL A 136 16.72 3.58 -19.45
N PHE A 137 17.16 2.32 -19.35
CA PHE A 137 16.45 1.25 -18.62
C PHE A 137 17.28 0.74 -17.44
N ASP A 138 16.72 0.78 -16.23
CA ASP A 138 17.25 0.03 -15.07
C ASP A 138 16.13 -0.79 -14.43
N LEU A 139 16.15 -2.09 -14.74
CA LEU A 139 15.18 -3.08 -14.25
C LEU A 139 15.82 -4.04 -13.23
N ASN A 140 16.94 -3.66 -12.62
CA ASN A 140 17.58 -4.49 -11.60
C ASN A 140 16.67 -4.66 -10.39
N LEU A 141 16.65 -5.87 -9.84
CA LEU A 141 15.86 -6.19 -8.63
C LEU A 141 16.64 -5.97 -7.32
N SER A 142 17.90 -5.56 -7.41
CA SER A 142 18.74 -5.20 -6.28
C SER A 142 18.95 -3.68 -6.20
N GLY A 143 19.12 -3.18 -4.98
CA GLY A 143 19.51 -1.79 -4.73
C GLY A 143 19.51 -1.42 -3.26
N GLU A 144 20.14 -0.29 -2.97
CA GLU A 144 20.18 0.32 -1.64
C GLU A 144 18.84 0.99 -1.33
N ARG A 145 18.38 0.81 -0.09
CA ARG A 145 17.11 1.38 0.40
C ARG A 145 17.23 2.00 1.80
N GLU A 146 18.40 1.91 2.41
CA GLU A 146 18.66 2.57 3.68
C GLU A 146 19.07 4.03 3.44
N PHE A 147 18.67 4.91 4.37
CA PHE A 147 19.06 6.32 4.40
C PHE A 147 18.79 7.12 3.11
N LEU A 148 17.72 6.79 2.40
CA LEU A 148 17.31 7.56 1.23
C LEU A 148 16.70 8.90 1.65
N PRO A 149 16.89 9.99 0.88
CA PRO A 149 16.25 11.26 1.13
C PRO A 149 14.74 11.15 0.88
N ILE A 150 13.93 11.67 1.79
CA ILE A 150 12.47 11.55 1.70
C ILE A 150 11.82 12.92 1.86
N LYS A 151 11.11 13.36 0.82
CA LYS A 151 10.20 14.49 0.92
C LYS A 151 8.84 14.01 1.40
N ARG A 152 8.62 14.03 2.72
CA ARG A 152 7.31 13.72 3.30
C ARG A 152 6.28 14.73 2.85
N ALA A 153 5.08 14.26 2.50
CA ALA A 153 3.93 15.16 2.42
C ALA A 153 3.74 15.83 3.79
N LYS A 154 3.40 17.13 3.83
CA LYS A 154 3.08 17.85 5.08
C LYS A 154 1.79 17.31 5.70
N ASN A 155 1.85 16.12 6.26
CA ASN A 155 0.75 15.44 6.93
C ASN A 155 1.27 14.87 8.27
N PHE A 156 0.35 14.42 9.10
CA PHE A 156 0.63 13.84 10.41
C PHE A 156 0.72 12.30 10.35
N LYS A 157 0.85 11.71 9.14
CA LYS A 157 0.88 10.26 8.92
C LYS A 157 1.99 9.84 7.98
N ALA A 158 2.85 8.92 8.39
CA ALA A 158 3.90 8.42 7.51
C ALA A 158 3.78 6.93 7.22
N TRP A 159 4.18 6.58 6.00
CA TRP A 159 4.37 5.22 5.54
C TRP A 159 5.84 4.87 5.72
N VAL A 160 6.11 3.81 6.50
CA VAL A 160 7.48 3.38 6.80
C VAL A 160 7.63 1.93 6.33
N PRO A 161 8.24 1.70 5.16
CA PRO A 161 8.57 0.35 4.72
C PRO A 161 9.56 -0.29 5.70
N ILE A 162 9.27 -1.49 6.17
CA ILE A 162 10.17 -2.30 7.02
C ILE A 162 10.79 -3.46 6.24
N SER A 163 10.17 -3.85 5.14
CA SER A 163 10.67 -4.88 4.23
C SER A 163 10.22 -4.61 2.80
N HIS A 164 10.90 -5.23 1.84
CA HIS A 164 10.54 -5.22 0.43
C HIS A 164 10.73 -6.60 -0.18
N GLY A 165 10.05 -6.86 -1.30
CA GLY A 165 10.05 -8.20 -1.91
C GLY A 165 9.20 -9.20 -1.12
N CYS A 166 9.05 -10.42 -1.62
CA CYS A 166 8.21 -11.42 -0.98
C CYS A 166 8.60 -12.83 -1.41
N ASN A 167 8.77 -13.73 -0.43
CA ASN A 167 9.14 -15.13 -0.67
C ASN A 167 7.94 -16.11 -0.68
N ASN A 168 6.69 -15.60 -0.66
CA ASN A 168 5.51 -16.46 -0.57
C ASN A 168 5.14 -17.16 -1.89
N PHE A 169 5.50 -16.59 -3.05
CA PHE A 169 5.18 -17.15 -4.37
C PHE A 169 3.74 -17.66 -4.52
N CYS A 170 2.76 -16.90 -4.01
CA CYS A 170 1.34 -17.20 -4.24
C CYS A 170 1.08 -17.24 -5.75
N SER A 171 0.34 -18.24 -6.22
CA SER A 171 0.30 -18.57 -7.66
C SER A 171 -0.28 -17.46 -8.55
N TYR A 172 -1.06 -16.53 -7.98
CA TYR A 172 -1.64 -15.35 -8.64
C TYR A 172 -0.82 -14.06 -8.49
N CYS A 173 0.24 -14.08 -7.68
CA CYS A 173 0.95 -12.87 -7.25
C CYS A 173 2.19 -12.62 -8.12
N ILE A 174 2.26 -11.44 -8.74
CA ILE A 174 3.41 -11.04 -9.57
C ILE A 174 4.57 -10.47 -8.73
N VAL A 175 4.31 -10.11 -7.47
CA VAL A 175 5.25 -9.35 -6.60
C VAL A 175 6.64 -9.97 -6.51
N PRO A 176 6.83 -11.28 -6.29
CA PRO A 176 8.17 -11.87 -6.19
C PRO A 176 9.02 -11.61 -7.44
N TYR A 177 8.39 -11.55 -8.61
CA TYR A 177 9.07 -11.36 -9.89
C TYR A 177 9.39 -9.90 -10.21
N VAL A 178 8.63 -8.94 -9.66
CA VAL A 178 8.80 -7.50 -9.96
C VAL A 178 9.42 -6.69 -8.82
N ARG A 179 9.51 -7.27 -7.62
CA ARG A 179 10.18 -6.66 -6.46
C ARG A 179 11.36 -7.48 -5.95
N GLY A 180 11.50 -8.74 -6.36
CA GLY A 180 12.58 -9.61 -5.94
C GLY A 180 12.30 -10.36 -4.63
N PRO A 181 13.32 -11.06 -4.10
CA PRO A 181 13.22 -11.78 -2.84
C PRO A 181 12.95 -10.82 -1.67
N GLU A 182 12.37 -11.37 -0.61
CA GLU A 182 12.17 -10.60 0.62
C GLU A 182 13.50 -10.14 1.21
N LYS A 183 13.56 -8.85 1.56
CA LYS A 183 14.68 -8.23 2.26
C LYS A 183 14.15 -7.26 3.32
N SER A 184 14.46 -7.54 4.57
CA SER A 184 14.14 -6.70 5.72
C SER A 184 15.13 -5.54 5.83
N ARG A 185 14.63 -4.39 6.29
CA ARG A 185 15.48 -3.29 6.73
C ARG A 185 16.04 -3.57 8.11
N LEU A 186 17.18 -2.97 8.41
CA LEU A 186 17.79 -3.08 9.73
C LEU A 186 16.86 -2.46 10.80
N PRO A 187 16.60 -3.15 11.93
CA PRO A 187 15.68 -2.66 12.96
C PRO A 187 16.07 -1.30 13.52
N GLU A 188 17.37 -1.08 13.75
CA GLU A 188 17.92 0.18 14.22
C GLU A 188 17.60 1.34 13.28
N ASN A 189 17.63 1.12 11.97
CA ASN A 189 17.31 2.14 10.97
C ASN A 189 15.82 2.44 10.95
N VAL A 190 14.98 1.40 11.05
CA VAL A 190 13.52 1.56 11.15
C VAL A 190 13.16 2.33 12.42
N ILE A 191 13.74 1.97 13.56
CA ILE A 191 13.48 2.63 14.85
C ILE A 191 13.95 4.08 14.82
N ALA A 192 15.13 4.36 14.25
CA ALA A 192 15.63 5.72 14.09
C ALA A 192 14.69 6.59 13.25
N GLU A 193 14.28 6.10 12.07
CA GLU A 193 13.34 6.82 11.19
C GLU A 193 12.00 7.09 11.90
N VAL A 194 11.44 6.09 12.58
CA VAL A 194 10.17 6.25 13.30
C VAL A 194 10.31 7.24 14.46
N LYS A 195 11.43 7.22 15.18
CA LYS A 195 11.72 8.15 16.26
C LYS A 195 11.81 9.59 15.74
N GLU A 196 12.50 9.83 14.63
CA GLU A 196 12.58 11.15 13.99
C GLU A 196 11.21 11.65 13.54
N LEU A 197 10.38 10.78 12.97
CA LEU A 197 9.01 11.11 12.58
C LEU A 197 8.15 11.48 13.80
N ALA A 198 8.24 10.71 14.89
CA ALA A 198 7.53 11.00 16.13
C ALA A 198 7.95 12.36 16.72
N GLN A 199 9.26 12.65 16.75
CA GLN A 199 9.80 13.94 17.19
C GLN A 199 9.39 15.10 16.28
N SER A 200 9.18 14.84 14.99
CA SER A 200 8.68 15.80 14.01
C SER A 200 7.16 16.01 14.08
N GLY A 201 6.49 15.37 15.05
CA GLY A 201 5.06 15.58 15.33
C GLY A 201 4.10 14.68 14.54
N PHE A 202 4.61 13.67 13.82
CA PHE A 202 3.74 12.67 13.19
C PHE A 202 2.96 11.90 14.26
N LYS A 203 1.67 11.68 14.00
CA LYS A 203 0.73 11.07 14.96
C LYS A 203 0.44 9.61 14.65
N GLU A 204 0.59 9.19 13.41
CA GLU A 204 0.35 7.80 13.03
C GLU A 204 1.43 7.32 12.05
N ILE A 205 2.03 6.19 12.35
CA ILE A 205 2.97 5.50 11.47
C ILE A 205 2.33 4.20 11.02
N THR A 206 2.35 3.94 9.71
CA THR A 206 1.97 2.62 9.19
C THR A 206 3.19 1.92 8.61
N LEU A 207 3.55 0.79 9.23
CA LEU A 207 4.58 -0.10 8.75
C LEU A 207 4.12 -0.81 7.47
N LEU A 208 4.95 -0.75 6.44
CA LEU A 208 4.68 -1.34 5.13
C LEU A 208 5.64 -2.47 4.80
N GLY A 209 5.11 -3.45 4.08
CA GLY A 209 5.86 -4.55 3.50
C GLY A 209 4.95 -5.28 2.52
N GLN A 210 5.50 -6.24 1.77
CA GLN A 210 4.66 -7.16 0.98
C GLN A 210 4.15 -8.32 1.85
N ASN A 211 4.85 -8.58 2.95
CA ASN A 211 4.45 -9.45 4.06
C ASN A 211 5.15 -8.89 5.31
N VAL A 212 4.45 -8.11 6.13
CA VAL A 212 5.11 -7.42 7.25
C VAL A 212 5.50 -8.37 8.37
N ASN A 213 4.73 -9.44 8.58
CA ASN A 213 4.94 -10.39 9.66
C ASN A 213 5.94 -11.52 9.33
N SER A 214 6.60 -11.46 8.16
CA SER A 214 7.82 -12.22 7.89
C SER A 214 9.10 -11.42 8.15
N TYR A 215 8.98 -10.15 8.58
CA TYR A 215 10.11 -9.30 8.92
C TYR A 215 11.10 -9.98 9.86
N GLY A 216 12.38 -9.81 9.55
CA GLY A 216 13.50 -10.30 10.37
C GLY A 216 13.94 -11.73 10.06
N LYS A 217 13.18 -12.50 9.27
CA LYS A 217 13.55 -13.88 8.89
C LYS A 217 14.83 -13.98 8.07
N ASP A 218 15.19 -12.92 7.34
CA ASP A 218 16.40 -12.80 6.53
C ASP A 218 17.56 -12.09 7.23
N LEU A 219 17.36 -11.60 8.46
CA LEU A 219 18.37 -10.91 9.24
C LEU A 219 19.22 -11.89 10.05
N GLN A 220 20.49 -11.55 10.28
CA GLN A 220 21.35 -12.29 11.21
C GLN A 220 20.95 -12.06 12.68
N GLN A 221 20.47 -10.85 13.00
CA GLN A 221 19.94 -10.52 14.32
C GLN A 221 18.65 -11.29 14.56
N LYS A 222 18.54 -11.93 15.73
CA LYS A 222 17.31 -12.59 16.18
C LYS A 222 16.29 -11.55 16.63
N ILE A 223 15.57 -10.99 15.68
CA ILE A 223 14.47 -10.06 15.91
C ILE A 223 13.36 -10.37 14.91
N ASP A 224 12.13 -10.47 15.40
CA ASP A 224 10.96 -10.67 14.55
C ASP A 224 10.07 -9.43 14.49
N PHE A 225 8.98 -9.54 13.73
CA PHE A 225 8.01 -8.47 13.59
C PHE A 225 7.38 -8.04 14.93
N ALA A 226 7.15 -8.96 15.86
CA ALA A 226 6.56 -8.64 17.16
C ALA A 226 7.56 -7.86 18.03
N ASP A 227 8.84 -8.25 18.00
CA ASP A 227 9.91 -7.51 18.70
C ASP A 227 10.04 -6.08 18.17
N LEU A 228 9.97 -5.91 16.84
CA LEU A 228 9.98 -4.58 16.22
C LEU A 228 8.78 -3.74 16.69
N LEU A 229 7.58 -4.31 16.68
CA LEU A 229 6.38 -3.63 17.18
C LEU A 229 6.54 -3.18 18.64
N CYS A 230 7.01 -4.06 19.53
CA CYS A 230 7.23 -3.73 20.93
C CYS A 230 8.27 -2.61 21.11
N LYS A 231 9.37 -2.62 20.33
CA LYS A 231 10.38 -1.55 20.36
C LYS A 231 9.84 -0.21 19.88
N LEU A 232 8.99 -0.22 18.85
CA LEU A 232 8.37 1.01 18.35
C LEU A 232 7.31 1.54 19.32
N ASP A 233 6.57 0.67 20.02
CA ASP A 233 5.57 1.06 21.01
C ASP A 233 6.15 1.81 22.22
N GLN A 234 7.43 1.58 22.51
CA GLN A 234 8.20 2.27 23.56
C GLN A 234 8.66 3.68 23.17
N LEU A 235 8.46 4.11 21.92
CA LEU A 235 8.87 5.44 21.49
C LEU A 235 7.91 6.52 22.02
N ASP A 236 8.50 7.58 22.56
CA ASP A 236 7.72 8.75 22.99
C ASP A 236 7.09 9.47 21.80
N ASN A 237 5.96 10.15 22.06
CA ASN A 237 5.25 11.01 21.11
C ASN A 237 4.72 10.30 19.85
N LEU A 238 4.59 8.98 19.85
CA LEU A 238 4.00 8.20 18.76
C LEU A 238 2.68 7.54 19.19
N PRO A 239 1.52 8.21 19.05
CA PRO A 239 0.26 7.73 19.60
C PRO A 239 -0.38 6.58 18.81
N ARG A 240 -0.06 6.40 17.53
CA ARG A 240 -0.59 5.29 16.72
C ARG A 240 0.46 4.61 15.85
N ILE A 241 0.59 3.31 16.02
CA ILE A 241 1.35 2.40 15.18
C ILE A 241 0.36 1.46 14.49
N ARG A 242 0.46 1.39 13.17
CA ARG A 242 -0.27 0.45 12.33
C ARG A 242 0.69 -0.35 11.49
N PHE A 243 0.15 -1.40 10.92
CA PHE A 243 0.81 -2.13 9.85
C PHE A 243 -0.25 -2.59 8.85
N MET A 244 0.20 -2.92 7.65
CA MET A 244 -0.67 -3.47 6.62
C MET A 244 0.08 -4.51 5.80
N THR A 245 -0.66 -5.49 5.27
CA THR A 245 -0.16 -6.58 4.42
C THR A 245 0.49 -7.69 5.23
N SER A 246 -0.33 -8.42 5.99
CA SER A 246 0.10 -9.63 6.69
C SER A 246 -0.19 -10.90 5.91
N HIS A 247 0.50 -11.99 6.22
CA HIS A 247 0.19 -13.33 5.73
C HIS A 247 -0.28 -14.23 6.88
N PRO A 248 -1.43 -14.94 6.78
CA PRO A 248 -1.95 -15.76 7.88
C PRO A 248 -0.96 -16.77 8.45
N ARG A 249 -0.24 -17.49 7.58
CA ARG A 249 0.80 -18.45 7.97
C ARG A 249 1.90 -17.86 8.88
N ASP A 250 2.20 -16.57 8.74
CA ASP A 250 3.27 -15.91 9.48
C ASP A 250 2.74 -15.13 10.69
N PHE A 251 1.45 -15.21 11.01
CA PHE A 251 0.85 -14.40 12.08
C PHE A 251 0.91 -15.16 13.41
N SER A 252 2.00 -14.94 14.15
CA SER A 252 2.30 -15.67 15.39
C SER A 252 1.48 -15.18 16.59
N GLU A 253 1.32 -16.04 17.61
CA GLU A 253 0.77 -15.64 18.92
C GLU A 253 1.56 -14.47 19.53
N LYS A 254 2.89 -14.45 19.37
CA LYS A 254 3.75 -13.35 19.84
C LYS A 254 3.35 -12.01 19.20
N THR A 255 2.98 -12.01 17.92
CA THR A 255 2.45 -10.83 17.23
C THR A 255 1.09 -10.42 17.80
N VAL A 256 0.19 -11.37 18.07
CA VAL A 256 -1.11 -11.06 18.72
C VAL A 256 -0.89 -10.44 20.09
N ARG A 257 0.03 -11.00 20.88
CA ARG A 257 0.40 -10.50 22.21
C ARG A 257 0.94 -9.08 22.15
N ALA A 258 1.87 -8.80 21.23
CA ALA A 258 2.42 -7.46 21.05
C ALA A 258 1.33 -6.41 20.75
N ILE A 259 0.31 -6.77 19.96
CA ILE A 259 -0.83 -5.87 19.69
C ILE A 259 -1.74 -5.74 20.91
N ALA A 260 -2.00 -6.84 21.63
CA ALA A 260 -2.87 -6.84 22.81
C ALA A 260 -2.32 -6.02 23.97
N GLU A 261 -1.00 -6.11 24.19
CA GLU A 261 -0.30 -5.45 25.31
C GLU A 261 0.21 -4.04 24.93
N GLY A 262 0.31 -3.75 23.62
CA GLY A 262 0.82 -2.49 23.10
C GLY A 262 -0.13 -1.31 23.32
N LYS A 263 0.40 -0.17 23.74
CA LYS A 263 -0.39 1.04 24.03
C LYS A 263 -0.76 1.79 22.74
N ASN A 264 0.23 1.98 21.88
CA ASN A 264 0.12 2.77 20.66
C ASN A 264 -0.17 1.89 19.44
N ILE A 265 0.01 0.58 19.53
CA ILE A 265 -0.31 -0.37 18.46
C ILE A 265 -1.84 -0.48 18.29
N CYS A 266 -2.34 -0.11 17.12
CA CYS A 266 -3.77 -0.10 16.84
C CYS A 266 -4.34 -1.51 16.65
N GLU A 267 -5.56 -1.74 17.13
CA GLU A 267 -6.30 -2.99 17.09
C GLU A 267 -6.95 -3.24 15.70
N HIS A 268 -6.19 -2.99 14.64
CA HIS A 268 -6.60 -3.17 13.26
C HIS A 268 -5.66 -4.14 12.55
N ILE A 269 -6.17 -5.33 12.26
CA ILE A 269 -5.42 -6.44 11.68
C ILE A 269 -5.96 -6.71 10.28
N HIS A 270 -5.12 -6.49 9.27
CA HIS A 270 -5.44 -6.87 7.89
C HIS A 270 -4.85 -8.25 7.57
N LEU A 271 -5.71 -9.26 7.44
CA LEU A 271 -5.35 -10.66 7.34
C LEU A 271 -6.02 -11.32 6.11
N PRO A 272 -5.40 -11.21 4.92
CA PRO A 272 -5.95 -11.71 3.66
C PRO A 272 -6.23 -13.22 3.66
N LEU A 273 -7.51 -13.58 3.55
CA LEU A 273 -8.01 -14.95 3.45
C LEU A 273 -7.78 -15.52 2.05
N GLN A 274 -8.05 -14.70 1.03
CA GLN A 274 -8.08 -15.03 -0.40
C GLN A 274 -9.24 -15.95 -0.81
N SER A 275 -9.40 -17.12 -0.18
CA SER A 275 -10.51 -18.07 -0.44
C SER A 275 -10.86 -18.85 0.84
N GLY A 276 -12.11 -19.28 0.97
CA GLY A 276 -12.54 -20.14 2.08
C GLY A 276 -12.44 -21.64 1.79
N SER A 277 -11.98 -22.04 0.60
CA SER A 277 -11.80 -23.45 0.20
C SER A 277 -10.35 -23.87 0.29
N ASP A 278 -10.06 -24.97 0.99
CA ASP A 278 -8.72 -25.54 1.11
C ASP A 278 -8.12 -25.91 -0.24
N ARG A 279 -8.95 -26.46 -1.14
CA ARG A 279 -8.56 -26.83 -2.50
C ARG A 279 -8.09 -25.61 -3.30
N ILE A 280 -8.75 -24.47 -3.14
CA ILE A 280 -8.36 -23.22 -3.80
C ILE A 280 -7.17 -22.56 -3.10
N LEU A 281 -7.12 -22.57 -1.78
CA LEU A 281 -5.97 -22.08 -0.99
C LEU A 281 -4.68 -22.83 -1.34
N GLU A 282 -4.75 -24.15 -1.53
CA GLU A 282 -3.63 -24.97 -1.99
C GLU A 282 -3.17 -24.57 -3.39
N LYS A 283 -4.09 -24.46 -4.36
CA LYS A 283 -3.76 -23.99 -5.73
C LYS A 283 -3.24 -22.55 -5.74
N MET A 284 -3.64 -21.73 -4.78
CA MET A 284 -3.13 -20.38 -4.56
C MET A 284 -1.73 -20.36 -3.92
N ASN A 285 -1.22 -21.51 -3.47
CA ASN A 285 0.03 -21.66 -2.71
C ASN A 285 0.02 -20.82 -1.42
N ARG A 286 -1.03 -20.95 -0.61
CA ARG A 286 -1.19 -20.20 0.65
C ARG A 286 -0.53 -20.88 1.85
N GLY A 287 -0.38 -22.21 1.83
CA GLY A 287 0.31 -22.95 2.90
C GLY A 287 -0.40 -22.86 4.27
N TYR A 288 -1.72 -22.68 4.27
CA TYR A 288 -2.60 -22.80 5.44
C TYR A 288 -3.98 -23.30 4.98
N THR A 289 -4.77 -23.83 5.92
CA THR A 289 -6.13 -24.31 5.70
C THR A 289 -7.18 -23.36 6.28
N ARG A 290 -8.44 -23.59 5.93
CA ARG A 290 -9.63 -22.99 6.50
C ARG A 290 -9.68 -23.16 8.01
N SER A 291 -9.41 -24.37 8.52
CA SER A 291 -9.42 -24.64 9.96
C SER A 291 -8.38 -23.81 10.71
N TYR A 292 -7.14 -23.80 10.21
CA TYR A 292 -6.06 -22.97 10.75
C TYR A 292 -6.43 -21.49 10.77
N TYR A 293 -7.03 -20.99 9.68
CA TYR A 293 -7.44 -19.59 9.62
C TYR A 293 -8.50 -19.27 10.68
N LEU A 294 -9.47 -20.14 10.90
CA LEU A 294 -10.49 -19.95 11.94
C LEU A 294 -9.89 -19.98 13.35
N GLU A 295 -8.98 -20.91 13.64
CA GLU A 295 -8.26 -20.97 14.92
C GLU A 295 -7.45 -19.69 15.18
N LEU A 296 -6.79 -19.17 14.14
CA LEU A 296 -6.05 -17.90 14.21
C LEU A 296 -6.98 -16.72 14.51
N ILE A 297 -8.15 -16.66 13.87
CA ILE A 297 -9.17 -15.63 14.15
C ILE A 297 -9.67 -15.73 15.59
N ASP A 298 -9.94 -16.93 16.09
CA ASP A 298 -10.43 -17.16 17.44
C ASP A 298 -9.37 -16.75 18.48
N MET A 299 -8.09 -17.08 18.24
CA MET A 299 -6.97 -16.61 19.07
C MET A 299 -6.89 -15.08 19.12
N ILE A 300 -6.95 -14.41 17.96
CA ILE A 300 -6.91 -12.94 17.87
C ILE A 300 -8.05 -12.32 18.68
N ARG A 301 -9.28 -12.81 18.52
CA ARG A 301 -10.46 -12.27 19.21
C ARG A 301 -10.44 -12.48 20.71
N LYS A 302 -9.90 -13.62 21.15
CA LYS A 302 -9.76 -13.94 22.58
C LYS A 302 -8.74 -13.02 23.25
N MET A 303 -7.62 -12.75 22.59
CA MET A 303 -6.54 -11.92 23.15
C MET A 303 -6.76 -10.43 22.96
N ILE A 304 -7.47 -10.03 21.89
CA ILE A 304 -7.75 -8.64 21.55
C ILE A 304 -9.27 -8.46 21.34
N PRO A 305 -10.07 -8.45 22.42
CA PRO A 305 -11.50 -8.18 22.31
C PRO A 305 -11.75 -6.83 21.62
N GLY A 306 -12.61 -6.82 20.60
CA GLY A 306 -12.90 -5.61 19.83
C GLY A 306 -11.94 -5.32 18.67
N SER A 307 -10.96 -6.20 18.40
CA SER A 307 -10.07 -6.06 17.24
C SER A 307 -10.87 -5.97 15.93
N SER A 308 -10.49 -5.03 15.07
CA SER A 308 -11.00 -4.97 13.70
C SER A 308 -10.18 -5.89 12.80
N ILE A 309 -10.83 -6.90 12.24
CA ILE A 309 -10.19 -7.83 11.30
C ILE A 309 -10.70 -7.52 9.90
N THR A 310 -9.78 -7.25 8.98
CA THR A 310 -10.07 -6.97 7.58
C THR A 310 -9.38 -7.98 6.67
N THR A 311 -9.88 -8.17 5.45
CA THR A 311 -9.36 -9.23 4.57
C THR A 311 -9.41 -8.87 3.09
N ASP A 312 -8.71 -9.66 2.26
CA ASP A 312 -8.86 -9.67 0.81
C ASP A 312 -9.43 -11.03 0.39
N ILE A 313 -10.33 -11.03 -0.59
CA ILE A 313 -10.90 -12.23 -1.21
C ILE A 313 -10.73 -12.14 -2.73
N ILE A 314 -10.30 -13.22 -3.36
CA ILE A 314 -10.20 -13.35 -4.83
C ILE A 314 -11.27 -14.32 -5.30
N VAL A 315 -12.19 -13.87 -6.14
CA VAL A 315 -13.24 -14.71 -6.73
C VAL A 315 -12.96 -15.10 -8.17
N GLY A 316 -13.37 -16.31 -8.52
CA GLY A 316 -13.18 -16.93 -9.82
C GLY A 316 -11.72 -17.24 -10.11
N PHE A 317 -10.97 -17.66 -9.07
CA PHE A 317 -9.65 -18.24 -9.25
C PHE A 317 -9.74 -19.47 -10.19
N PRO A 318 -8.72 -19.79 -10.99
CA PRO A 318 -8.81 -20.90 -11.94
C PRO A 318 -9.14 -22.24 -11.25
N GLY A 319 -10.25 -22.84 -11.69
CA GLY A 319 -10.81 -24.07 -11.15
C GLY A 319 -11.76 -23.91 -9.97
N GLU A 320 -12.10 -22.69 -9.54
CA GLU A 320 -13.09 -22.41 -8.48
C GLU A 320 -14.52 -22.73 -8.94
N ASP A 321 -15.15 -23.70 -8.29
CA ASP A 321 -16.52 -24.14 -8.54
C ASP A 321 -17.51 -23.53 -7.52
N GLU A 322 -18.76 -24.00 -7.51
CA GLU A 322 -19.80 -23.47 -6.63
C GLU A 322 -19.59 -23.87 -5.16
N GLU A 323 -19.09 -25.07 -4.89
CA GLU A 323 -18.82 -25.54 -3.53
C GLU A 323 -17.71 -24.71 -2.88
N ASP A 324 -16.62 -24.42 -3.61
CA ASP A 324 -15.55 -23.55 -3.09
C ASP A 324 -16.05 -22.15 -2.75
N PHE A 325 -16.92 -21.61 -3.60
CA PHE A 325 -17.49 -20.29 -3.41
C PHE A 325 -18.45 -20.28 -2.20
N ALA A 326 -19.26 -21.32 -2.04
CA ALA A 326 -20.13 -21.49 -0.88
C ALA A 326 -19.31 -21.55 0.43
N MET A 327 -18.18 -22.29 0.44
CA MET A 327 -17.27 -22.30 1.59
C MET A 327 -16.72 -20.90 1.88
N THR A 328 -16.41 -20.11 0.85
CA THR A 328 -15.94 -18.72 1.04
C THR A 328 -17.02 -17.82 1.66
N MET A 329 -18.26 -17.93 1.21
CA MET A 329 -19.41 -17.23 1.80
C MET A 329 -19.63 -17.63 3.27
N GLU A 330 -19.61 -18.93 3.57
CA GLU A 330 -19.79 -19.46 4.92
C GLU A 330 -18.68 -18.98 5.87
N LEU A 331 -17.42 -18.98 5.42
CA LEU A 331 -16.31 -18.50 6.25
C LEU A 331 -16.48 -17.02 6.56
N MET A 332 -16.84 -16.23 5.56
CA MET A 332 -17.05 -14.80 5.70
C MET A 332 -18.18 -14.49 6.69
N ASP A 333 -19.27 -15.25 6.65
CA ASP A 333 -20.38 -15.12 7.60
C ASP A 333 -19.97 -15.55 9.02
N LYS A 334 -19.14 -16.59 9.16
CA LYS A 334 -18.61 -17.02 10.47
C LYS A 334 -17.62 -16.02 11.05
N VAL A 335 -16.68 -15.52 10.23
CA VAL A 335 -15.62 -14.61 10.66
C VAL A 335 -16.13 -13.18 10.79
N ARG A 336 -17.14 -12.73 10.06
CA ARG A 336 -17.74 -11.39 10.23
C ARG A 336 -16.70 -10.24 10.20
N PHE A 337 -15.98 -10.14 9.10
CA PHE A 337 -14.93 -9.13 8.90
C PHE A 337 -15.46 -7.69 9.00
N ASP A 338 -14.65 -6.78 9.52
CA ASP A 338 -14.93 -5.34 9.58
C ASP A 338 -14.80 -4.66 8.20
N ALA A 339 -14.00 -5.24 7.32
CA ALA A 339 -13.93 -4.90 5.91
C ALA A 339 -13.40 -6.09 5.10
N ALA A 340 -13.91 -6.29 3.88
CA ALA A 340 -13.40 -7.28 2.95
C ALA A 340 -13.22 -6.63 1.57
N TYR A 341 -12.00 -6.65 1.04
CA TYR A 341 -11.72 -6.22 -0.32
C TYR A 341 -11.89 -7.40 -1.28
N ILE A 342 -13.00 -7.39 -2.01
CA ILE A 342 -13.37 -8.48 -2.92
C ILE A 342 -12.89 -8.14 -4.33
N PHE A 343 -12.02 -8.98 -4.88
CA PHE A 343 -11.42 -8.80 -6.19
C PHE A 343 -11.82 -9.95 -7.12
N VAL A 344 -12.10 -9.62 -8.38
CA VAL A 344 -12.17 -10.64 -9.43
C VAL A 344 -10.75 -11.10 -9.77
N TYR A 345 -10.53 -12.40 -9.88
CA TYR A 345 -9.28 -12.93 -10.40
C TYR A 345 -9.02 -12.40 -11.82
N SER A 346 -7.88 -11.71 -11.96
CA SER A 346 -7.35 -11.21 -13.22
C SER A 346 -6.03 -11.91 -13.51
N PRO A 347 -5.90 -12.64 -14.63
CA PRO A 347 -4.64 -13.24 -15.03
C PRO A 347 -3.54 -12.18 -15.14
N ARG A 348 -2.35 -12.54 -14.65
CA ARG A 348 -1.13 -11.73 -14.79
C ARG A 348 -0.08 -12.53 -15.52
N ARG A 349 0.44 -11.97 -16.61
CA ARG A 349 1.50 -12.62 -17.36
C ARG A 349 2.70 -12.91 -16.44
N GLY A 350 3.24 -14.13 -16.54
CA GLY A 350 4.35 -14.60 -15.70
C GLY A 350 3.95 -15.19 -14.34
N THR A 351 2.66 -15.29 -14.02
CA THR A 351 2.18 -15.97 -12.80
C THR A 351 1.66 -17.38 -13.12
N LYS A 352 1.89 -18.34 -12.23
CA LYS A 352 1.43 -19.73 -12.39
C LYS A 352 -0.09 -19.83 -12.64
N ALA A 353 -0.88 -19.01 -11.94
CA ALA A 353 -2.33 -19.02 -12.10
C ALA A 353 -2.78 -18.51 -13.48
N ALA A 354 -1.98 -17.70 -14.18
CA ALA A 354 -2.33 -17.23 -15.53
C ALA A 354 -2.22 -18.34 -16.58
N GLU A 355 -1.44 -19.38 -16.32
CA GLU A 355 -1.24 -20.54 -17.20
C GLU A 355 -2.25 -21.67 -16.94
N MET A 356 -3.05 -21.57 -15.87
CA MET A 356 -4.07 -22.55 -15.54
C MET A 356 -5.24 -22.53 -16.53
N LYS A 357 -5.63 -23.70 -17.05
CA LYS A 357 -6.62 -23.86 -18.12
C LYS A 357 -8.08 -23.57 -17.70
N ASN A 358 -8.43 -23.85 -16.43
CA ASN A 358 -9.82 -23.81 -15.95
C ASN A 358 -10.25 -22.41 -15.49
N GLN A 359 -10.19 -21.43 -16.39
CA GLN A 359 -10.59 -20.06 -16.07
C GLN A 359 -12.10 -19.94 -15.85
N VAL A 360 -12.52 -19.29 -14.76
CA VAL A 360 -13.94 -19.08 -14.46
C VAL A 360 -14.51 -17.95 -15.36
N PRO A 361 -15.71 -18.13 -15.96
CA PRO A 361 -16.35 -17.11 -16.80
C PRO A 361 -16.57 -15.77 -16.09
N ALA A 362 -16.55 -14.68 -16.87
CA ALA A 362 -16.69 -13.33 -16.33
C ALA A 362 -18.08 -13.05 -15.71
N GLY A 363 -19.15 -13.68 -16.22
CA GLY A 363 -20.50 -13.58 -15.64
C GLY A 363 -20.55 -14.11 -14.22
N VAL A 364 -20.10 -15.36 -14.02
CA VAL A 364 -20.00 -16.03 -12.71
C VAL A 364 -19.16 -15.20 -11.73
N LYS A 365 -18.00 -14.70 -12.18
CA LYS A 365 -17.15 -13.82 -11.37
C LYS A 365 -17.91 -12.59 -10.86
N ARG A 366 -18.69 -11.92 -11.73
CA ARG A 366 -19.46 -10.72 -11.36
C ARG A 366 -20.56 -11.05 -10.36
N GLU A 367 -21.29 -12.13 -10.58
CA GLU A 367 -22.35 -12.59 -9.66
C GLU A 367 -21.78 -12.89 -8.27
N ARG A 368 -20.67 -13.62 -8.18
CA ARG A 368 -19.96 -13.92 -6.93
C ARG A 368 -19.52 -12.65 -6.18
N VAL A 369 -18.97 -11.66 -6.89
CA VAL A 369 -18.64 -10.35 -6.30
C VAL A 369 -19.88 -9.67 -5.71
N ILE A 370 -21.01 -9.68 -6.42
CA ILE A 370 -22.25 -9.06 -5.94
C ILE A 370 -22.73 -9.75 -4.65
N GLN A 371 -22.72 -11.08 -4.62
CA GLN A 371 -23.15 -11.86 -3.46
C GLN A 371 -22.27 -11.59 -2.22
N LEU A 372 -20.94 -11.64 -2.36
CA LEU A 372 -20.02 -11.35 -1.25
C LEU A 372 -20.14 -9.90 -0.77
N ASN A 373 -20.30 -8.93 -1.67
CA ASN A 373 -20.48 -7.53 -1.27
C ASN A 373 -21.79 -7.31 -0.52
N LYS A 374 -22.87 -7.99 -0.92
CA LYS A 374 -24.16 -7.94 -0.20
C LYS A 374 -24.00 -8.49 1.21
N LEU A 375 -23.35 -9.66 1.35
CA LEU A 375 -23.05 -10.26 2.66
C LEU A 375 -22.18 -9.33 3.52
N GLN A 376 -21.06 -8.82 2.98
CA GLN A 376 -20.16 -7.90 3.69
C GLN A 376 -20.90 -6.66 4.17
N SER A 377 -21.72 -6.04 3.31
CA SER A 377 -22.41 -4.79 3.63
C SER A 377 -23.35 -4.98 4.82
N GLY A 378 -24.04 -6.13 4.89
CA GLY A 378 -24.88 -6.49 6.05
C GLY A 378 -24.05 -6.66 7.32
N ILE A 379 -22.99 -7.46 7.26
CA ILE A 379 -22.07 -7.70 8.39
C ILE A 379 -21.51 -6.38 8.94
N VAL A 380 -20.98 -5.50 8.08
CA VAL A 380 -20.35 -4.25 8.52
C VAL A 380 -21.39 -3.31 9.12
N LEU A 381 -22.58 -3.21 8.53
CA LEU A 381 -23.65 -2.39 9.10
C LEU A 381 -24.04 -2.87 10.50
N GLU A 382 -24.22 -4.17 10.70
CA GLU A 382 -24.52 -4.75 12.01
C GLU A 382 -23.41 -4.45 13.03
N LYS A 383 -22.15 -4.64 12.65
CA LYS A 383 -21.01 -4.33 13.54
C LYS A 383 -20.90 -2.84 13.84
N ASN A 384 -21.12 -1.96 12.87
CA ASN A 384 -21.06 -0.53 13.05
C ASN A 384 -22.20 -0.01 13.94
N ARG A 385 -23.39 -0.64 13.89
CA ARG A 385 -24.52 -0.30 14.77
C ARG A 385 -24.21 -0.53 16.25
N LEU A 386 -23.34 -1.48 16.58
CA LEU A 386 -22.88 -1.71 17.96
C LEU A 386 -22.10 -0.52 18.53
N LEU A 387 -21.64 0.40 17.67
CA LEU A 387 -20.90 1.60 18.09
C LEU A 387 -21.81 2.81 18.33
N LEU A 388 -23.12 2.72 18.04
CA LEU A 388 -24.05 3.81 18.27
C LEU A 388 -24.06 4.23 19.75
N GLY A 389 -23.98 5.53 20.00
CA GLY A 389 -23.91 6.11 21.34
C GLY A 389 -22.53 6.02 22.01
N SER A 390 -21.60 5.22 21.47
CA SER A 390 -20.23 5.14 21.99
C SER A 390 -19.40 6.37 21.61
N ILE A 391 -18.40 6.68 22.44
CA ILE A 391 -17.39 7.69 22.16
C ILE A 391 -16.18 7.01 21.53
N GLN A 392 -15.74 7.50 20.36
CA GLN A 392 -14.61 6.96 19.62
C GLN A 392 -13.53 8.03 19.45
N GLU A 393 -12.26 7.66 19.72
CA GLU A 393 -11.12 8.54 19.46
C GLU A 393 -10.78 8.55 17.95
N ILE A 394 -10.81 9.74 17.35
CA ILE A 394 -10.64 9.95 15.92
C ILE A 394 -9.38 10.75 15.65
N LEU A 395 -8.49 10.22 14.81
CA LEU A 395 -7.43 11.00 14.20
C LEU A 395 -7.99 11.72 12.97
N VAL A 396 -8.05 13.04 13.00
CA VAL A 396 -8.68 13.86 11.96
C VAL A 396 -7.78 14.02 10.75
N GLU A 397 -8.30 13.69 9.57
CA GLU A 397 -7.56 13.71 8.30
C GLU A 397 -7.84 14.89 7.38
N GLY A 398 -8.84 15.70 7.73
CA GLY A 398 -9.22 16.89 7.00
C GLY A 398 -10.69 16.85 6.61
N LYS A 399 -11.05 17.62 5.58
CA LYS A 399 -12.43 17.68 5.07
C LYS A 399 -12.79 16.41 4.33
N SER A 400 -14.05 15.98 4.45
CA SER A 400 -14.59 14.89 3.66
C SER A 400 -14.57 15.25 2.18
N LYS A 401 -14.29 14.24 1.34
CA LYS A 401 -14.27 14.41 -0.13
C LYS A 401 -15.67 14.55 -0.71
N THR A 402 -16.68 14.02 -0.02
CA THR A 402 -18.08 14.02 -0.48
C THR A 402 -18.89 15.15 0.12
N ASP A 403 -18.48 15.71 1.25
CA ASP A 403 -19.15 16.83 1.91
C ASP A 403 -18.12 17.78 2.53
N LYS A 404 -18.06 19.01 2.03
CA LYS A 404 -17.09 20.03 2.49
C LYS A 404 -17.39 20.58 3.89
N ASN A 405 -18.59 20.35 4.40
CA ASN A 405 -19.02 20.78 5.74
C ASN A 405 -18.67 19.74 6.83
N MET A 406 -18.26 18.54 6.42
CA MET A 406 -17.89 17.46 7.32
C MET A 406 -16.38 17.28 7.33
N PHE A 407 -15.81 17.07 8.51
CA PHE A 407 -14.48 16.51 8.64
C PHE A 407 -14.54 14.99 8.56
N THR A 408 -13.41 14.38 8.21
CA THR A 408 -13.24 12.94 8.18
C THR A 408 -12.01 12.56 9.00
N GLY A 409 -12.11 11.44 9.70
CA GLY A 409 -10.98 10.85 10.39
C GLY A 409 -11.15 9.35 10.56
N ARG A 410 -10.20 8.73 11.27
CA ARG A 410 -10.24 7.29 11.53
C ARG A 410 -10.08 6.93 13.00
N THR A 411 -10.82 5.90 13.42
CA THR A 411 -10.66 5.26 14.73
C THR A 411 -9.37 4.45 14.82
N ARG A 412 -8.99 3.99 16.01
CA ARG A 412 -7.93 2.97 16.19
C ARG A 412 -8.20 1.68 15.41
N THR A 413 -9.47 1.29 15.29
CA THR A 413 -9.92 0.15 14.45
C THR A 413 -10.04 0.46 12.95
N ASN A 414 -9.53 1.61 12.50
CA ASN A 414 -9.49 2.05 11.10
C ASN A 414 -10.87 2.31 10.46
N LYS A 415 -11.92 2.50 11.27
CA LYS A 415 -13.26 2.89 10.79
C LYS A 415 -13.27 4.36 10.43
N ILE A 416 -13.90 4.70 9.31
CA ILE A 416 -14.06 6.08 8.85
C ILE A 416 -15.21 6.74 9.63
N VAL A 417 -14.93 7.91 10.19
CA VAL A 417 -15.94 8.71 10.91
C VAL A 417 -16.00 10.09 10.29
N HIS A 418 -17.23 10.52 10.00
CA HIS A 418 -17.54 11.88 9.57
C HIS A 418 -18.23 12.65 10.70
N PHE A 419 -17.87 13.91 10.88
CA PHE A 419 -18.48 14.77 11.90
C PHE A 419 -18.37 16.24 11.48
N PRO A 420 -19.34 17.09 11.86
CA PRO A 420 -19.27 18.52 11.58
C PRO A 420 -18.22 19.19 12.46
N CYS A 421 -17.48 20.14 11.90
CA CYS A 421 -16.57 21.00 12.67
C CYS A 421 -16.27 22.30 11.91
N SER A 422 -16.25 23.43 12.61
CA SER A 422 -15.81 24.73 12.08
C SER A 422 -14.29 24.92 12.13
N ASP A 423 -13.64 24.27 13.09
CA ASP A 423 -12.22 24.49 13.39
C ASP A 423 -11.32 23.59 12.54
N ASN A 424 -10.11 24.08 12.25
CA ASN A 424 -9.09 23.25 11.61
C ASN A 424 -8.47 22.27 12.62
N LEU A 425 -9.03 21.05 12.65
CA LEU A 425 -8.58 19.96 13.51
C LEU A 425 -7.61 18.99 12.82
N LEU A 426 -7.08 19.34 11.65
CA LEU A 426 -6.19 18.46 10.88
C LEU A 426 -5.04 17.91 11.74
N GLY A 427 -4.92 16.58 11.82
CA GLY A 427 -3.88 15.89 12.58
C GLY A 427 -4.04 15.88 14.09
N LYS A 428 -5.18 16.36 14.61
CA LYS A 428 -5.52 16.26 16.03
C LYS A 428 -6.30 14.98 16.31
N PHE A 429 -6.27 14.56 17.58
CA PHE A 429 -7.19 13.55 18.10
C PHE A 429 -8.40 14.25 18.70
N VAL A 430 -9.59 13.74 18.39
CA VAL A 430 -10.85 14.20 18.98
C VAL A 430 -11.72 13.02 19.36
N ASN A 431 -12.51 13.20 20.42
CA ASN A 431 -13.51 12.23 20.84
C ASN A 431 -14.82 12.57 20.13
N VAL A 432 -15.37 11.59 19.40
CA VAL A 432 -16.62 11.75 18.65
C VAL A 432 -17.63 10.74 19.17
N LYS A 433 -18.79 11.23 19.60
CA LYS A 433 -19.92 10.37 19.93
C LYS A 433 -20.61 9.94 18.64
N ILE A 434 -20.73 8.64 18.42
CA ILE A 434 -21.32 8.08 17.20
C ILE A 434 -22.85 8.15 17.28
N GLU A 435 -23.49 8.77 16.29
CA GLU A 435 -24.94 8.96 16.22
C GLU A 435 -25.59 8.20 15.07
N GLU A 436 -24.85 7.95 13.99
CA GLU A 436 -25.33 7.19 12.85
C GLU A 436 -24.28 6.15 12.42
N ALA A 437 -24.76 4.96 12.06
CA ALA A 437 -23.95 3.87 11.54
C ALA A 437 -24.39 3.52 10.12
N ARG A 438 -23.46 3.64 9.17
CA ARG A 438 -23.62 3.17 7.79
C ARG A 438 -22.69 2.00 7.53
N ALA A 439 -22.87 1.33 6.40
CA ALA A 439 -22.03 0.19 6.02
C ALA A 439 -20.54 0.56 5.83
N TRP A 440 -20.24 1.80 5.40
CA TRP A 440 -18.86 2.17 5.01
C TRP A 440 -18.28 3.36 5.80
N ASN A 441 -19.07 3.95 6.68
CA ASN A 441 -18.64 5.02 7.57
C ASN A 441 -19.59 5.13 8.77
N LEU A 442 -19.13 5.84 9.78
CA LEU A 442 -19.93 6.31 10.91
C LEU A 442 -20.10 7.82 10.80
N ILE A 443 -21.17 8.34 11.40
CA ILE A 443 -21.36 9.78 11.57
C ILE A 443 -21.56 10.06 13.06
N GLY A 444 -20.99 11.15 13.53
CA GLY A 444 -21.13 11.57 14.91
C GLY A 444 -20.89 13.05 15.11
N ILE A 445 -20.84 13.44 16.37
CA ILE A 445 -20.58 14.81 16.83
C ILE A 445 -19.39 14.82 17.77
N ILE A 446 -18.60 15.91 17.75
CA ILE A 446 -17.50 16.11 18.69
C ILE A 446 -18.11 16.15 20.10
N ASN A 447 -17.57 15.33 21.00
CA ASN A 447 -18.01 15.21 22.38
C ASN A 447 -17.30 16.20 23.30
#